data_AF-A0A6J0B717-F1
#
_entry.id   AF-A0A6J0B717-F1
#
_cell.length_a   1.000
_cell.length_b   1.000
_cell.length_c   1.000
_cell.angle_alpha   90.00
_cell.angle_beta   90.00
_cell.angle_gamma   90.00
#
_symmetry.space_group_name_H-M   'P 1'
#
loop_
_entity.id
_entity.type
_entity.pdbx_description
1 polymer ?
#
loop_
_entity_poly.entity_id
_entity_poly.type
_entity_poly.pdbx_seq_one_letter_code
_entity_poly.pdbx_strand_id
1 'polypeptide(L)'
;MSLIQEFYAGESILITGGTGFIGKILTAKLLRSCRNIGTIYLLVRPKKGKTPQERIEALFENSVFDVLRAECPQFANNVVGLAGDVESSELGLSAADRQRVINEVSIIFHAAAS
;
A
#
# COMPACT_ATOMS: atom_id res chain seq x y z
N MET A 1 -6.88 20.38 -10.10
CA MET A 1 -6.34 19.49 -9.06
C MET A 1 -5.68 20.37 -8.01
N SER A 2 -5.52 19.89 -6.77
CA SER A 2 -4.67 20.59 -5.80
C SER A 2 -3.20 20.24 -6.02
N LEU A 3 -2.28 21.07 -5.51
CA LEU A 3 -0.84 20.79 -5.56
C LEU A 3 -0.48 19.41 -4.96
N ILE A 4 -1.22 18.97 -3.94
CA ILE A 4 -1.06 17.64 -3.34
C ILE A 4 -1.47 16.56 -4.34
N GLN A 5 -2.60 16.74 -5.04
CA GLN A 5 -3.06 15.77 -6.03
C GLN A 5 -2.10 15.66 -7.22
N GLU A 6 -1.52 16.79 -7.64
CA GLU A 6 -0.52 16.85 -8.72
C GLU A 6 0.77 16.15 -8.29
N PHE A 7 1.24 16.38 -7.06
CA PHE A 7 2.44 15.73 -6.52
C PHE A 7 2.34 14.21 -6.50
N TYR A 8 1.17 13.64 -6.20
CA TYR A 8 0.98 12.18 -6.13
C TYR A 8 0.52 11.56 -7.46
N ALA A 9 0.29 12.35 -8.51
CA ALA A 9 -0.21 11.82 -9.78
C ALA A 9 0.88 11.00 -10.49
N GLY A 10 0.58 9.74 -10.81
CA GLY A 10 1.51 8.80 -11.45
C GLY A 10 2.57 8.22 -10.50
N GLU A 11 2.70 8.74 -9.28
CA GLU A 11 3.70 8.30 -8.32
C GLU A 11 3.39 6.91 -7.76
N SER A 12 4.44 6.14 -7.49
CA SER A 12 4.33 4.85 -6.80
C SER A 12 4.89 4.94 -5.38
N ILE A 13 4.13 4.41 -4.43
CA ILE A 13 4.31 4.64 -3.00
C ILE A 13 4.54 3.31 -2.29
N LEU A 14 5.61 3.18 -1.52
CA LEU A 14 5.77 2.08 -0.58
C LEU A 14 5.29 2.50 0.82
N ILE A 15 4.40 1.71 1.42
CA ILE A 15 3.92 1.90 2.79
C ILE A 15 4.31 0.68 3.63
N THR A 16 5.15 0.90 4.65
CA THR A 16 5.36 -0.10 5.72
C THR A 16 4.31 0.10 6.81
N GLY A 17 3.88 -0.98 7.46
CA GLY A 17 2.81 -0.89 8.46
C GLY A 17 1.42 -0.58 7.87
N GLY A 18 1.23 -0.76 6.56
CA GLY A 18 -0.02 -0.45 5.84
C GLY A 18 -1.26 -1.18 6.36
N THR A 19 -1.10 -2.34 7.00
CA THR A 19 -2.21 -3.08 7.63
C THR A 19 -2.54 -2.60 9.05
N GLY A 20 -1.71 -1.72 9.63
CA GLY A 20 -1.90 -1.15 10.96
C GLY A 20 -2.95 -0.03 10.97
N PHE A 21 -3.25 0.52 12.15
CA PHE A 21 -4.30 1.53 12.32
C PHE A 21 -4.06 2.78 11.49
N ILE A 22 -2.87 3.39 11.58
CA ILE A 22 -2.53 4.60 10.81
C ILE A 22 -2.31 4.26 9.34
N GLY A 23 -1.60 3.17 9.05
CA GLY A 23 -1.28 2.75 7.67
C GLY A 23 -2.52 2.58 6.80
N LYS A 24 -3.56 1.91 7.29
CA LYS A 24 -4.79 1.70 6.51
C LYS A 24 -5.55 3.00 6.24
N ILE A 25 -5.54 3.93 7.21
CA ILE A 25 -6.17 5.24 7.07
C ILE A 25 -5.40 6.06 6.03
N LEU A 26 -4.07 6.01 6.05
CA LEU A 26 -3.21 6.66 5.05
C LEU A 26 -3.51 6.11 3.66
N THR A 27 -3.53 4.79 3.47
CA THR A 27 -3.86 4.15 2.19
C THR A 27 -5.23 4.60 1.69
N ALA A 28 -6.26 4.56 2.54
CA ALA A 28 -7.60 5.01 2.18
C ALA A 28 -7.65 6.51 1.85
N LYS A 29 -6.91 7.35 2.57
CA LYS A 29 -6.85 8.80 2.34
C LYS A 29 -6.20 9.14 1.01
N LEU A 30 -5.08 8.47 0.68
CA LEU A 30 -4.37 8.62 -0.58
C LEU A 30 -5.26 8.21 -1.75
N LEU A 31 -5.81 7.00 -1.74
CA LEU A 31 -6.69 6.51 -2.81
C LEU A 31 -7.93 7.41 -3.01
N ARG A 32 -8.53 7.91 -1.92
CA ARG A 32 -9.73 8.76 -2.01
C ARG A 32 -9.41 10.17 -2.52
N SER A 33 -8.30 10.75 -2.08
CA SER A 33 -7.97 12.16 -2.35
C SER A 33 -7.13 12.35 -3.60
N CYS A 34 -6.31 11.36 -3.96
CA CYS A 34 -5.32 11.40 -5.03
C CYS A 34 -5.60 10.27 -6.03
N ARG A 35 -6.71 10.39 -6.78
CA ARG A 35 -7.23 9.31 -7.64
C ARG A 35 -6.31 8.90 -8.80
N ASN A 36 -5.31 9.71 -9.12
CA ASN A 36 -4.36 9.45 -10.21
C ASN A 36 -3.03 8.89 -9.71
N ILE A 37 -2.95 8.37 -8.48
CA ILE A 37 -1.77 7.62 -8.01
C ILE A 37 -1.49 6.42 -8.93
N GLY A 38 -0.21 6.11 -9.14
CA GLY A 38 0.23 4.92 -9.86
C GLY A 38 -0.07 3.65 -9.07
N THR A 39 0.91 3.19 -8.29
CA THR A 39 0.78 1.96 -7.47
C THR A 39 1.14 2.22 -6.02
N ILE A 40 0.30 1.76 -5.10
CA ILE A 40 0.61 1.69 -3.67
C ILE A 40 1.07 0.27 -3.34
N TYR A 41 2.35 0.13 -3.04
CA TYR A 41 2.95 -1.09 -2.51
C TYR A 41 2.79 -1.14 -0.99
N LEU A 42 2.10 -2.16 -0.48
CA LEU A 42 2.01 -2.40 0.96
C LEU A 42 2.98 -3.51 1.35
N LEU A 43 3.91 -3.22 2.26
CA LEU A 43 4.74 -4.25 2.88
C LEU A 43 3.90 -5.00 3.92
N VAL A 44 3.71 -6.29 3.71
CA VAL A 44 2.83 -7.15 4.50
C VAL A 44 3.63 -8.29 5.10
N ARG A 45 3.72 -8.32 6.44
CA ARG A 45 4.35 -9.43 7.17
C ARG A 45 3.74 -10.78 6.79
N PRO A 46 4.52 -11.81 6.46
CA PRO A 46 3.95 -13.14 6.23
C PRO A 46 3.17 -13.64 7.45
N LYS A 47 2.01 -14.27 7.24
CA LYS A 47 1.26 -14.97 8.29
C LYS A 47 0.92 -16.37 7.77
N LYS A 48 1.11 -17.41 8.60
CA LYS A 48 0.84 -18.81 8.20
C LYS A 48 -0.57 -18.93 7.62
N GLY A 49 -0.66 -19.54 6.44
CA GLY A 49 -1.93 -19.84 5.76
C GLY A 49 -2.61 -18.65 5.08
N LYS A 50 -1.94 -17.50 4.91
CA LYS A 50 -2.45 -16.38 4.10
C LYS A 50 -1.36 -15.77 3.23
N THR A 51 -1.67 -15.56 1.96
CA THR A 51 -0.86 -14.79 1.02
C THR A 51 -0.92 -13.29 1.35
N PRO A 52 0.07 -12.49 0.93
CA PRO A 52 0.02 -11.03 1.06
C PRO A 52 -1.24 -10.42 0.43
N GLN A 53 -1.67 -10.96 -0.71
CA GLN A 53 -2.83 -10.47 -1.44
C GLN A 53 -4.13 -10.73 -0.67
N GLU A 54 -4.35 -11.93 -0.14
CA GLU A 54 -5.50 -12.24 0.72
C GLU A 54 -5.55 -11.34 1.97
N ARG A 55 -4.38 -10.95 2.50
CA ARG A 55 -4.30 -10.02 3.63
C ARG A 55 -4.72 -8.60 3.24
N ILE A 56 -4.49 -8.18 2.00
CA ILE A 56 -4.90 -6.88 1.48
C ILE A 56 -6.39 -6.87 1.13
N GLU A 57 -6.90 -7.92 0.51
CA GLU A 57 -8.33 -8.07 0.25
C GLU A 57 -9.12 -8.00 1.57
N ALA A 58 -8.70 -8.73 2.59
CA ALA A 58 -9.29 -8.64 3.92
C ALA A 58 -9.13 -7.26 4.59
N LEU A 59 -8.09 -6.49 4.24
CA LEU A 59 -7.91 -5.12 4.73
C LEU A 59 -8.99 -4.19 4.15
N PHE A 60 -9.36 -4.39 2.89
CA PHE A 60 -10.35 -3.58 2.19
C PHE A 60 -11.78 -3.80 2.65
N GLU A 61 -12.06 -4.86 3.41
CA GLU A 61 -13.34 -5.06 4.11
C GLU A 61 -13.52 -4.13 5.32
N ASN A 62 -12.48 -3.41 5.75
CA ASN A 62 -12.59 -2.48 6.87
C ASN A 62 -13.44 -1.25 6.51
N SER A 63 -14.18 -0.72 7.49
CA SER A 63 -15.09 0.41 7.29
C SER A 63 -14.41 1.70 6.78
N VAL A 64 -13.11 1.84 7.01
CA VAL A 64 -12.33 2.97 6.46
C VAL A 64 -12.34 3.03 4.93
N PHE A 65 -12.60 1.91 4.26
CA PHE A 65 -12.70 1.80 2.81
C PHE A 65 -14.15 1.86 2.28
N ASP A 66 -15.18 2.01 3.13
CA ASP A 66 -16.59 1.99 2.70
C ASP A 66 -16.88 3.03 1.61
N VAL A 67 -16.42 4.26 1.83
CA VAL A 67 -16.57 5.36 0.86
C VAL A 67 -15.81 5.06 -0.44
N LEU A 68 -14.62 4.46 -0.35
CA LEU A 68 -13.84 4.07 -1.52
C LEU A 68 -14.52 2.95 -2.32
N ARG A 69 -15.09 1.94 -1.65
CA ARG A 69 -15.84 0.86 -2.30
C ARG A 69 -17.07 1.41 -3.02
N ALA A 70 -17.74 2.40 -2.45
CA ALA A 70 -18.91 3.03 -3.06
C ALA A 70 -18.56 3.96 -4.25
N GLU A 71 -17.53 4.80 -4.12
CA GLU A 71 -17.20 5.82 -5.13
C GLU A 71 -16.22 5.36 -6.21
N CYS A 72 -15.36 4.38 -5.90
CA CYS A 72 -14.30 3.92 -6.79
C CYS A 72 -14.06 2.41 -6.62
N PRO A 73 -15.00 1.55 -7.07
CA PRO A 73 -14.93 0.10 -6.81
C PRO A 73 -13.68 -0.59 -7.35
N GLN A 74 -12.93 0.05 -8.24
CA GLN A 74 -11.67 -0.46 -8.81
C GLN A 74 -10.41 0.00 -8.06
N PHE A 75 -10.51 0.71 -6.93
CA PHE A 75 -9.33 1.24 -6.21
C PHE A 75 -8.30 0.15 -5.85
N ALA A 76 -8.75 -1.10 -5.69
CA ALA A 76 -7.90 -2.23 -5.34
C ALA A 76 -6.85 -2.52 -6.42
N ASN A 77 -7.10 -2.16 -7.68
CA ASN A 77 -6.17 -2.34 -8.78
C ASN A 77 -4.88 -1.51 -8.62
N ASN A 78 -4.94 -0.43 -7.86
CA ASN A 78 -3.79 0.42 -7.57
C ASN A 78 -3.00 -0.03 -6.34
N VAL A 79 -3.32 -1.19 -5.73
CA VAL A 79 -2.67 -1.64 -4.50
C VAL A 79 -2.09 -3.04 -4.69
N VAL A 80 -0.80 -3.18 -4.37
CA VAL A 80 -0.06 -4.44 -4.48
C VAL A 80 0.56 -4.81 -3.14
N GLY A 81 0.38 -6.06 -2.73
CA GLY A 81 1.00 -6.60 -1.52
C GLY A 81 2.36 -7.21 -1.76
N LEU A 82 3.35 -6.74 -1.01
CA LEU A 82 4.69 -7.30 -1.00
C LEU A 82 4.89 -8.08 0.30
N ALA A 83 5.24 -9.36 0.20
CA ALA A 83 5.65 -10.13 1.37
C ALA A 83 6.97 -9.58 1.92
N GLY A 84 7.00 -9.22 3.20
CA GLY A 84 8.25 -8.79 3.84
C GLY A 84 8.08 -8.32 5.27
N ASP A 85 9.21 -8.10 5.94
CA ASP A 85 9.30 -7.67 7.32
C ASP A 85 10.40 -6.60 7.45
N VAL A 86 10.09 -5.49 8.11
CA VAL A 86 11.03 -4.38 8.31
C VAL A 86 12.21 -4.75 9.19
N GLU A 87 12.07 -5.79 10.02
CA GLU A 87 13.14 -6.30 10.89
C GLU A 87 14.11 -7.23 10.13
N SER A 88 13.74 -7.66 8.93
CA SER A 88 14.58 -8.54 8.10
C SER A 88 15.54 -7.74 7.22
N SER A 89 16.71 -8.33 6.95
CA SER A 89 17.62 -7.81 5.92
C SER A 89 16.89 -7.66 4.59
N GLU A 90 17.15 -6.55 3.88
CA GLU A 90 16.47 -6.21 2.62
C GLU A 90 14.93 -6.22 2.73
N LEU A 91 14.39 -5.90 3.92
CA LEU A 91 12.96 -5.94 4.24
C LEU A 91 12.31 -7.31 4.07
N GLY A 92 13.10 -8.39 3.96
CA GLY A 92 12.59 -9.74 3.67
C GLY A 92 11.92 -9.87 2.29
N LEU A 93 12.15 -8.91 1.38
CA LEU A 93 11.58 -8.93 0.03
C LEU A 93 12.23 -10.01 -0.83
N SER A 94 11.46 -10.56 -1.78
CA SER A 94 12.05 -11.34 -2.87
C SER A 94 12.96 -10.47 -3.73
N ALA A 95 13.94 -11.07 -4.42
CA ALA A 95 14.81 -10.31 -5.32
C ALA A 95 14.02 -9.55 -6.41
N ALA A 96 12.94 -10.15 -6.91
CA ALA A 96 12.06 -9.54 -7.91
C ALA A 96 11.28 -8.35 -7.33
N ASP A 97 10.67 -8.50 -6.14
CA ASP A 97 9.92 -7.42 -5.52
C ASP A 97 10.84 -6.28 -5.06
N ARG A 98 12.04 -6.62 -4.58
CA ARG A 98 13.08 -5.64 -4.26
C ARG A 98 13.45 -4.82 -5.50
N GLN A 99 13.68 -5.47 -6.64
CA GLN A 99 14.00 -4.76 -7.88
C GLN A 99 12.82 -3.90 -8.36
N ARG A 100 11.59 -4.38 -8.20
CA ARG A 100 10.37 -3.61 -8.49
C ARG A 100 10.32 -2.33 -7.64
N VAL A 101 10.50 -2.46 -6.33
CA VAL A 101 10.53 -1.30 -5.41
C VAL A 101 11.61 -0.31 -5.81
N ILE A 102 12.83 -0.79 -6.09
CA ILE A 102 13.96 0.07 -6.52
C ILE A 102 13.65 0.85 -7.80
N ASN A 103 12.97 0.22 -8.76
CA ASN A 103 12.74 0.81 -10.07
C ASN A 103 11.53 1.74 -10.11
N GLU A 104 10.51 1.47 -9.29
CA GLU A 104 9.20 2.11 -9.45
C GLU A 104 8.85 3.06 -8.31
N VAL A 105 9.30 2.80 -7.07
CA VAL A 105 8.88 3.59 -5.91
C VAL A 105 9.62 4.91 -5.85
N SER A 106 8.85 6.00 -5.78
CA SER A 106 9.34 7.37 -5.63
C SER A 106 9.11 7.93 -4.23
N ILE A 107 8.15 7.38 -3.48
CA ILE A 107 7.74 7.88 -2.16
C ILE A 107 7.64 6.73 -1.16
N ILE A 108 8.18 6.91 0.04
CA ILE A 108 8.11 5.93 1.12
C ILE A 108 7.42 6.53 2.34
N PHE A 109 6.39 5.86 2.83
CA PHE A 109 5.83 6.08 4.16
C PHE A 109 6.23 4.92 5.08
N HIS A 110 7.07 5.20 6.06
CA HIS A 110 7.42 4.22 7.09
C HIS A 110 6.52 4.40 8.31
N ALA A 111 5.49 3.55 8.44
CA ALA A 111 4.56 3.54 9.57
C ALA A 111 4.57 2.21 10.34
N ALA A 112 5.47 1.29 9.98
CA ALA A 112 5.72 0.11 10.79
C ALA A 112 6.31 0.50 12.14
N ALA A 113 5.91 -0.22 13.18
CA ALA A 113 6.46 -0.12 14.51
C ALA A 113 6.63 -1.55 15.06
N SER A 114 7.68 -1.74 15.85
CA SER A 114 7.99 -2.98 16.59
C SER A 114 7.35 -2.95 17.97
#